data_AF-A0AAW0X0D9-F1
#
_entry.id   AF-A0AAW0X0D9-F1
#
_cell.length_a   1.000
_cell.length_b   1.000
_cell.length_c   1.000
_cell.angle_alpha   90.00
_cell.angle_beta   90.00
_cell.angle_gamma   90.00
#
_symmetry.space_group_name_H-M   'P 1'
#
loop_
_entity.id
_entity.type
_entity.pdbx_description
1 polymer ?
#
loop_
_entity_poly.entity_id
_entity_poly.type
_entity_poly.pdbx_seq_one_letter_code
_entity_poly.pdbx_strand_id
1 'polypeptide(L)'
;DVNERRVAYLLRNDVNDTNDAFSFSVVDAGENRMSTQVFRLEWSWVSLAKAEFEVNETTSDLHVTLRRRGFLGHTAFVTLQLWNDTASVEEDLHRSYARQVQFNPGQRSAEWRARVVDDALFEGTEYLTLTLRYPVMTALESPLQALIIIRDDEDVSHVEFDVGKSHVEEDAGEVELRLVRRGDASHELVVACTTHTTPHHGSATGTVPTTVLSYSDYISRPDGPASMVRFGDGEREAVCKVVIIDDSLHEDEESFSVFLSSPMGGVLGATTNVTVTILPD
;
A
#
# COMPACT_ATOMS: atom_id res chain seq x y z
N ASP A 1 -50.47 -6.83 14.45
CA ASP A 1 -51.43 -7.27 15.48
C ASP A 1 -50.66 -7.67 16.74
N VAL A 2 -50.97 -7.04 17.87
CA VAL A 2 -50.33 -7.31 19.18
C VAL A 2 -50.63 -8.73 19.65
N ASN A 3 -51.82 -9.26 19.37
CA ASN A 3 -52.23 -10.61 19.76
C ASN A 3 -51.48 -11.69 18.97
N GLU A 4 -51.09 -11.38 17.73
CA GLU A 4 -50.29 -12.26 16.87
C GLU A 4 -48.77 -12.04 17.03
N ARG A 5 -48.34 -11.20 17.98
CA ARG A 5 -46.94 -10.76 18.16
C ARG A 5 -46.33 -10.11 16.91
N ARG A 6 -47.17 -9.57 16.02
CA ARG A 6 -46.76 -8.85 14.82
C ARG A 6 -46.81 -7.36 15.09
N VAL A 7 -45.84 -6.87 15.86
CA VAL A 7 -45.63 -5.43 16.11
C VAL A 7 -44.37 -5.02 15.37
N ALA A 8 -44.50 -4.07 14.44
CA ALA A 8 -43.39 -3.48 13.73
C ALA A 8 -43.28 -2.00 14.14
N TYR A 9 -42.06 -1.55 14.38
CA TYR A 9 -41.77 -0.15 14.65
C TYR A 9 -41.30 0.53 13.37
N LEU A 10 -41.98 1.61 12.96
CA LEU A 10 -41.64 2.40 11.78
C LEU A 10 -40.83 3.60 12.24
N LEU A 11 -39.52 3.50 12.07
CA LEU A 11 -38.60 4.54 12.46
C LEU A 11 -38.35 5.46 11.26
N ARG A 12 -38.62 6.76 11.43
CA ARG A 12 -38.38 7.74 10.36
C ARG A 12 -36.92 8.15 10.34
N ASN A 13 -36.36 8.34 9.14
CA ASN A 13 -34.92 8.61 8.96
C ASN A 13 -34.44 9.94 9.58
N ASP A 14 -35.34 10.86 9.89
CA ASP A 14 -35.08 12.17 10.48
C ASP A 14 -35.14 12.19 12.02
N VAL A 15 -35.52 11.07 12.64
CA VAL A 15 -35.80 11.00 14.06
C VAL A 15 -34.63 10.37 14.81
N ASN A 16 -34.11 11.10 15.79
CA ASN A 16 -32.96 10.70 16.61
C ASN A 16 -33.35 9.95 17.90
N ASP A 17 -34.60 9.50 17.98
CA ASP A 17 -35.11 8.80 19.15
C ASP A 17 -34.38 7.48 19.36
N THR A 18 -34.35 7.04 20.61
CA THR A 18 -33.66 5.82 21.06
C THR A 18 -34.52 5.00 22.02
N ASN A 19 -35.73 5.49 22.27
CA ASN A 19 -36.77 4.81 22.98
C ASN A 19 -38.13 5.31 22.50
N ASP A 20 -39.15 4.47 22.63
CA ASP A 20 -40.56 4.81 22.46
C ASP A 20 -41.38 3.93 23.40
N ALA A 21 -42.63 4.32 23.67
CA ALA A 21 -43.52 3.51 24.47
C ALA A 21 -44.98 3.64 24.02
N PHE A 22 -45.71 2.54 24.05
CA PHE A 22 -47.15 2.57 23.85
C PHE A 22 -47.87 1.87 25.01
N SER A 23 -49.07 2.35 25.30
CA SER A 23 -49.92 1.75 26.33
C SER A 23 -50.97 0.83 25.71
N PHE A 24 -51.22 -0.31 26.33
CA PHE A 24 -52.26 -1.26 25.94
C PHE A 24 -53.01 -1.77 27.18
N SER A 25 -54.17 -2.38 26.96
CA SER A 25 -54.93 -3.04 28.02
C SER A 25 -55.02 -4.54 27.71
N VAL A 26 -54.95 -5.36 28.74
CA VAL A 26 -55.07 -6.83 28.61
C VAL A 26 -56.43 -7.23 29.15
N VAL A 27 -57.15 -8.07 28.40
CA VAL A 27 -58.43 -8.65 28.81
C VAL A 27 -58.32 -10.16 28.67
N ASP A 28 -58.66 -10.89 29.73
CA ASP A 28 -58.71 -12.36 29.69
C ASP A 28 -60.07 -12.89 29.20
N ALA A 29 -60.18 -14.21 29.05
CA ALA A 29 -61.42 -14.86 28.60
C ALA A 29 -62.59 -14.73 29.60
N GLY A 30 -62.31 -14.34 30.86
CA GLY A 30 -63.29 -14.08 31.90
C GLY A 30 -63.65 -12.60 32.04
N GLU A 31 -63.29 -11.76 31.06
CA GLU A 31 -63.49 -10.31 31.04
C GLU A 31 -62.73 -9.52 32.12
N ASN A 32 -61.76 -10.13 32.82
CA ASN A 32 -60.91 -9.40 33.74
C ASN A 32 -60.02 -8.44 32.94
N ARG A 33 -60.08 -7.15 33.25
CA ARG A 33 -59.34 -6.11 32.55
C ARG A 33 -58.20 -5.58 33.40
N MET A 34 -56.99 -5.64 32.86
CA MET A 34 -55.84 -4.90 33.37
C MET A 34 -55.59 -3.71 32.45
N SER A 35 -56.05 -2.53 32.87
CA SER A 35 -55.88 -1.28 32.11
C SER A 35 -54.46 -0.74 32.24
N THR A 36 -53.97 -0.09 31.18
CA THR A 36 -52.78 0.77 31.22
C THR A 36 -51.45 0.02 31.48
N GLN A 37 -51.21 -1.04 30.71
CA GLN A 37 -49.87 -1.63 30.59
C GLN A 37 -49.04 -0.80 29.62
N VAL A 38 -47.77 -0.57 29.92
CA VAL A 38 -46.85 0.18 29.05
C VAL A 38 -45.82 -0.79 28.47
N PHE A 39 -45.74 -0.85 27.16
CA PHE A 39 -44.64 -1.51 26.46
C PHE A 39 -43.60 -0.46 26.08
N ARG A 40 -42.34 -0.65 26.50
CA ARG A 40 -41.22 0.20 26.11
C ARG A 40 -40.39 -0.47 25.04
N LEU A 41 -40.05 0.30 24.02
CA LEU A 41 -39.12 -0.02 22.96
C LEU A 41 -37.86 0.80 23.22
N GLU A 42 -36.70 0.16 23.19
CA GLU A 42 -35.41 0.82 23.40
C GLU A 42 -34.44 0.26 22.37
N TRP A 43 -33.66 1.14 21.73
CA TRP A 43 -32.70 0.74 20.71
C TRP A 43 -31.46 1.61 20.73
N SER A 44 -30.39 1.05 20.16
CA SER A 44 -29.18 1.80 19.83
C SER A 44 -29.08 2.05 18.34
N TRP A 45 -28.16 2.94 17.99
CA TRP A 45 -27.70 3.21 16.63
C TRP A 45 -26.25 2.76 16.51
N VAL A 46 -25.91 2.11 15.41
CA VAL A 46 -24.53 1.71 15.08
C VAL A 46 -24.15 2.26 13.72
N SER A 47 -22.93 2.78 13.63
CA SER A 47 -22.30 3.29 12.42
C SER A 47 -20.82 2.96 12.38
N LEU A 48 -20.21 3.09 11.20
CA LEU A 48 -18.76 3.15 11.09
C LEU A 48 -18.26 4.49 11.65
N ALA A 49 -17.07 4.50 12.25
CA ALA A 49 -16.50 5.72 12.81
C ALA A 49 -16.05 6.72 11.72
N LYS A 50 -15.73 6.20 10.53
CA LYS A 50 -15.28 6.92 9.33
C LYS A 50 -15.88 6.24 8.10
N ALA A 51 -15.94 6.97 6.98
CA ALA A 51 -16.32 6.43 5.67
C ALA A 51 -15.12 5.87 4.89
N GLU A 52 -13.90 6.05 5.39
CA GLU A 52 -12.66 5.61 4.74
C GLU A 52 -11.67 5.10 5.80
N PHE A 53 -10.98 4.01 5.49
CA PHE A 53 -9.90 3.42 6.28
C PHE A 53 -8.75 3.07 5.35
N GLU A 54 -7.56 3.58 5.63
CA GLU A 54 -6.36 3.38 4.83
C GLU A 54 -5.33 2.59 5.67
N VAL A 55 -4.67 1.65 5.02
CA VAL A 55 -3.66 0.77 5.61
C VAL A 55 -2.58 0.47 4.56
N ASN A 56 -1.34 0.30 5.01
CA ASN A 56 -0.28 -0.22 4.14
C ASN A 56 -0.31 -1.75 4.17
N GLU A 57 0.05 -2.38 3.06
CA GLU A 57 0.09 -3.83 2.92
C GLU A 57 1.01 -4.49 3.96
N THR A 58 2.17 -3.87 4.21
CA THR A 58 3.10 -4.20 5.31
C THR A 58 2.51 -4.14 6.73
N THR A 59 1.29 -3.65 6.92
CA THR A 59 0.63 -3.63 8.23
C THR A 59 -0.02 -4.99 8.50
N SER A 60 0.28 -5.62 9.65
CA SER A 60 -0.32 -6.93 9.96
C SER A 60 -1.86 -6.93 10.01
N ASP A 61 -2.48 -5.86 10.51
CA ASP A 61 -3.91 -5.81 10.79
C ASP A 61 -4.55 -4.48 10.37
N LEU A 62 -5.68 -4.58 9.67
CA LEU A 62 -6.61 -3.50 9.42
C LEU A 62 -7.56 -3.33 10.61
N HIS A 63 -7.61 -2.12 11.17
CA HIS A 63 -8.49 -1.78 12.29
C HIS A 63 -9.65 -0.88 11.85
N VAL A 64 -10.87 -1.42 11.88
CA VAL A 64 -12.10 -0.66 11.60
C VAL A 64 -12.84 -0.38 12.90
N THR A 65 -13.03 0.90 13.21
CA THR A 65 -13.78 1.32 14.40
C THR A 65 -15.25 1.51 14.08
N LEU A 66 -16.12 0.90 14.88
CA LEU A 66 -17.57 1.12 14.87
C LEU A 66 -17.99 1.93 16.11
N ARG A 67 -19.03 2.75 15.96
CA ARG A 67 -19.61 3.56 17.02
C ARG A 67 -21.02 3.08 17.33
N ARG A 68 -21.38 3.13 18.61
CA ARG A 68 -22.71 2.82 19.13
C ARG A 68 -23.21 3.92 20.06
N ARG A 69 -24.43 4.40 19.83
CA ARG A 69 -25.10 5.42 20.65
C ARG A 69 -26.57 5.07 20.92
N GLY A 70 -27.20 5.80 21.82
CA GLY A 70 -28.59 5.54 22.25
C GLY A 70 -28.68 4.60 23.44
N PHE A 71 -29.63 3.66 23.45
CA PHE A 71 -29.81 2.74 24.56
C PHE A 71 -28.72 1.65 24.58
N LEU A 72 -27.85 1.69 25.58
CA LEU A 72 -26.71 0.77 25.71
C LEU A 72 -26.94 -0.38 26.70
N GLY A 73 -28.16 -0.54 27.23
CA GLY A 73 -28.44 -1.56 28.25
C GLY A 73 -28.46 -2.99 27.72
N HIS A 74 -28.65 -3.18 26.41
CA HIS A 74 -28.67 -4.49 25.78
C HIS A 74 -27.41 -4.78 24.96
N THR A 75 -27.12 -6.06 24.76
CA THR A 75 -26.16 -6.50 23.74
C THR A 75 -26.71 -6.19 22.36
N ALA A 76 -25.86 -5.69 21.45
CA ALA A 76 -26.22 -5.48 20.05
C ALA A 76 -25.20 -6.17 19.14
N PHE A 77 -25.65 -6.58 17.96
CA PHE A 77 -24.79 -7.19 16.96
C PHE A 77 -24.97 -6.53 15.60
N VAL A 78 -23.90 -6.44 14.83
CA VAL A 78 -23.92 -5.99 13.44
C VAL A 78 -23.02 -6.89 12.61
N THR A 79 -23.53 -7.36 11.47
CA THR A 79 -22.77 -8.15 10.51
C THR A 79 -21.98 -7.24 9.59
N LEU A 80 -20.73 -7.62 9.32
CA LEU A 80 -19.82 -6.93 8.42
C LEU A 80 -19.72 -7.74 7.13
N GLN A 81 -19.94 -7.08 6.00
CA GLN A 81 -19.82 -7.67 4.68
C GLN A 81 -18.84 -6.87 3.84
N LEU A 82 -17.80 -7.54 3.35
CA LEU A 82 -16.84 -7.00 2.39
C LEU A 82 -17.36 -7.24 0.97
N TRP A 83 -17.07 -6.30 0.09
CA TRP A 83 -17.30 -6.37 -1.34
C TRP A 83 -15.99 -6.02 -2.04
N ASN A 84 -15.50 -6.96 -2.84
CA ASN A 84 -14.29 -6.78 -3.66
C ASN A 84 -14.52 -5.67 -4.68
N ASP A 85 -13.47 -4.86 -4.90
CA ASP A 85 -13.40 -3.92 -6.02
C ASP A 85 -12.14 -4.24 -6.83
N THR A 86 -11.03 -3.53 -6.61
CA THR A 86 -9.72 -3.96 -7.14
C THR A 86 -9.04 -4.95 -6.22
N ALA A 87 -9.17 -4.76 -4.90
CA ALA A 87 -8.67 -5.65 -3.87
C ALA A 87 -9.68 -6.76 -3.56
N SER A 88 -9.19 -7.87 -3.02
CA SER A 88 -9.84 -9.16 -3.00
C SER A 88 -9.58 -9.93 -1.70
N VAL A 89 -10.66 -10.47 -1.09
CA VAL A 89 -10.53 -11.36 0.07
C VAL A 89 -9.93 -12.71 -0.34
N GLU A 90 -8.62 -12.80 -0.27
CA GLU A 90 -7.73 -13.97 -0.20
C GLU A 90 -6.33 -13.57 -0.65
N GLU A 91 -6.30 -12.63 -1.61
CA GLU A 91 -5.10 -12.03 -2.17
C GLU A 91 -4.57 -11.01 -1.16
N ASP A 92 -5.33 -9.96 -0.85
CA ASP A 92 -4.86 -8.84 0.00
C ASP A 92 -5.50 -8.82 1.41
N LEU A 93 -6.55 -9.61 1.67
CA LEU A 93 -7.05 -9.87 3.03
C LEU A 93 -7.25 -11.36 3.33
N HIS A 94 -6.81 -11.81 4.51
CA HIS A 94 -7.06 -13.17 4.97
C HIS A 94 -8.56 -13.46 5.19
N ARG A 95 -9.02 -14.65 4.76
CA ARG A 95 -10.41 -15.12 4.97
C ARG A 95 -10.87 -15.25 6.43
N SER A 96 -9.93 -15.37 7.37
CA SER A 96 -10.21 -15.55 8.79
C SER A 96 -10.43 -14.22 9.49
N TYR A 97 -11.58 -13.58 9.27
CA TYR A 97 -12.03 -12.41 10.02
C TYR A 97 -13.39 -12.66 10.69
N ALA A 98 -13.69 -11.88 11.74
CA ALA A 98 -14.97 -11.96 12.43
C ALA A 98 -16.09 -11.41 11.53
N ARG A 99 -17.10 -12.20 11.17
CA ARG A 99 -18.21 -11.70 10.33
C ARG A 99 -19.18 -10.78 11.05
N GLN A 100 -19.10 -10.71 12.37
CA GLN A 100 -20.03 -9.95 13.21
C GLN A 100 -19.27 -9.26 14.33
N VAL A 101 -19.69 -8.04 14.67
CA VAL A 101 -19.23 -7.30 15.84
C VAL A 101 -20.32 -7.33 16.90
N GLN A 102 -19.92 -7.67 18.13
CA GLN A 102 -20.76 -7.62 19.32
C GLN A 102 -20.43 -6.37 20.13
N PHE A 103 -21.48 -5.62 20.50
CA PHE A 103 -21.42 -4.59 21.51
C PHE A 103 -22.00 -5.11 22.81
N ASN A 104 -21.17 -5.20 23.85
CA ASN A 104 -21.63 -5.52 25.19
C ASN A 104 -22.42 -4.37 25.82
N PRO A 105 -23.23 -4.61 26.87
CA PRO A 105 -23.93 -3.55 27.57
C PRO A 105 -22.95 -2.45 28.06
N GLY A 106 -23.33 -1.19 27.83
CA GLY A 106 -22.51 -0.02 28.15
C GLY A 106 -21.42 0.33 27.12
N GLN A 107 -21.13 -0.54 26.14
CA GLN A 107 -20.08 -0.32 25.15
C GLN A 107 -20.50 0.68 24.06
N ARG A 108 -19.69 1.72 23.85
CA ARG A 108 -19.93 2.80 22.86
C ARG A 108 -19.11 2.67 21.58
N SER A 109 -18.05 1.88 21.61
CA SER A 109 -17.19 1.64 20.45
C SER A 109 -16.72 0.20 20.44
N ALA A 110 -16.57 -0.35 19.26
CA ALA A 110 -15.98 -1.67 19.04
C ALA A 110 -15.01 -1.59 17.88
N GLU A 111 -13.96 -2.39 17.94
CA GLU A 111 -13.02 -2.56 16.84
C GLU A 111 -13.30 -3.88 16.14
N TRP A 112 -13.33 -3.82 14.82
CA TRP A 112 -13.24 -4.97 13.95
C TRP A 112 -11.84 -5.03 13.36
N ARG A 113 -11.28 -6.24 13.28
CA ARG A 113 -9.93 -6.47 12.77
C ARG A 113 -9.98 -7.50 11.65
N ALA A 114 -9.21 -7.24 10.60
CA ALA A 114 -8.90 -8.18 9.55
C ALA A 114 -7.40 -8.17 9.31
N ARG A 115 -6.82 -9.35 9.06
CA ARG A 115 -5.39 -9.47 8.79
C ARG A 115 -5.14 -9.15 7.32
N VAL A 116 -4.25 -8.21 7.07
CA VAL A 116 -3.79 -7.87 5.72
C VAL A 116 -2.76 -8.91 5.30
N VAL A 117 -2.79 -9.29 4.02
CA VAL A 117 -1.76 -10.13 3.42
C VAL A 117 -0.70 -9.20 2.88
N ASP A 118 0.55 -9.51 3.20
CA ASP A 118 1.76 -8.77 2.81
C ASP A 118 2.55 -9.74 1.93
N ASP A 119 2.64 -9.45 0.63
CA ASP A 119 3.40 -10.26 -0.31
C ASP A 119 4.69 -9.58 -0.83
N ALA A 120 5.03 -9.75 -2.10
CA ALA A 120 6.24 -9.19 -2.69
C ALA A 120 6.01 -8.68 -4.12
N LEU A 121 4.75 -8.62 -4.54
CA LEU A 121 4.30 -8.21 -5.86
C LEU A 121 3.76 -6.80 -5.78
N PHE A 122 4.08 -5.97 -6.78
CA PHE A 122 3.55 -4.62 -6.80
C PHE A 122 2.14 -4.62 -7.40
N GLU A 123 1.12 -4.46 -6.56
CA GLU A 123 -0.29 -4.39 -6.93
C GLU A 123 -0.79 -2.94 -7.01
N GLY A 124 -0.07 -2.02 -6.37
CA GLY A 124 -0.40 -0.60 -6.29
C GLY A 124 -1.49 -0.30 -5.26
N THR A 125 -2.17 0.83 -5.39
CA THR A 125 -3.26 1.16 -4.43
C THR A 125 -4.55 0.45 -4.80
N GLU A 126 -5.06 -0.35 -3.88
CA GLU A 126 -6.25 -1.16 -4.08
C GLU A 126 -7.40 -0.83 -3.11
N TYR A 127 -8.61 -1.28 -3.47
CA TYR A 127 -9.86 -0.88 -2.83
C TYR A 127 -10.79 -2.05 -2.51
N LEU A 128 -11.41 -1.98 -1.32
CA LEU A 128 -12.46 -2.89 -0.86
C LEU A 128 -13.60 -2.08 -0.22
N THR A 129 -14.85 -2.49 -0.37
CA THR A 129 -15.98 -1.84 0.30
C THR A 129 -16.49 -2.66 1.48
N LEU A 130 -16.43 -2.10 2.68
CA LEU A 130 -17.05 -2.67 3.88
C LEU A 130 -18.45 -2.11 4.09
N THR A 131 -19.45 -2.98 4.27
CA THR A 131 -20.85 -2.59 4.55
C THR A 131 -21.35 -3.23 5.83
N LEU A 132 -22.02 -2.43 6.67
CA LEU A 132 -22.77 -2.90 7.83
C LEU A 132 -24.14 -3.45 7.39
N ARG A 133 -24.47 -4.67 7.80
CA ARG A 133 -25.75 -5.33 7.48
C ARG A 133 -26.32 -6.11 8.67
N TYR A 134 -27.60 -6.48 8.54
CA TYR A 134 -28.32 -7.37 9.45
C TYR A 134 -28.14 -7.02 10.94
N PRO A 135 -28.47 -5.77 11.33
CA PRO A 135 -28.35 -5.37 12.73
C PRO A 135 -29.34 -6.16 13.61
N VAL A 136 -28.90 -6.51 14.81
CA VAL A 136 -29.74 -7.19 15.83
C VAL A 136 -29.71 -6.36 17.10
N MET A 137 -30.89 -6.06 17.65
CA MET A 137 -31.07 -5.21 18.84
C MET A 137 -30.46 -3.79 18.69
N THR A 138 -30.35 -3.31 17.45
CA THR A 138 -29.86 -1.98 17.10
C THR A 138 -30.41 -1.60 15.72
N ALA A 139 -30.43 -0.30 15.42
CA ALA A 139 -30.58 0.22 14.08
C ALA A 139 -29.22 0.67 13.54
N LEU A 140 -29.11 0.82 12.22
CA LEU A 140 -27.90 1.34 11.57
C LEU A 140 -28.08 2.80 11.18
N GLU A 141 -27.02 3.58 11.26
CA GLU A 141 -26.98 4.97 10.82
C GLU A 141 -25.75 5.23 9.94
N SER A 142 -25.73 6.37 9.23
CA SER A 142 -24.60 6.75 8.39
C SER A 142 -23.34 7.07 9.22
N PRO A 143 -22.13 6.68 8.80
CA PRO A 143 -21.84 5.89 7.59
C PRO A 143 -22.09 4.39 7.77
N LEU A 144 -22.84 3.81 6.83
CA LEU A 144 -23.15 2.37 6.75
C LEU A 144 -22.10 1.59 5.95
N GLN A 145 -21.36 2.31 5.12
CA GLN A 145 -20.32 1.78 4.25
C GLN A 145 -19.04 2.56 4.49
N ALA A 146 -17.90 1.87 4.36
CA ALA A 146 -16.61 2.51 4.28
C ALA A 146 -15.78 1.90 3.16
N LEU A 147 -15.01 2.74 2.49
CA LEU A 147 -13.95 2.35 1.58
C LEU A 147 -12.72 1.95 2.41
N ILE A 148 -12.19 0.77 2.14
CA ILE A 148 -10.90 0.31 2.63
C ILE A 148 -9.92 0.53 1.49
N ILE A 149 -8.80 1.19 1.79
CA ILE A 149 -7.73 1.52 0.87
C ILE A 149 -6.49 0.77 1.35
N ILE A 150 -5.94 -0.10 0.52
CA ILE A 150 -4.71 -0.84 0.77
C ILE A 150 -3.61 -0.21 -0.09
N ARG A 151 -2.52 0.23 0.54
CA ARG A 151 -1.36 0.83 -0.10
C ARG A 151 -0.24 -0.19 -0.16
N ASP A 152 0.20 -0.48 -1.37
CA ASP A 152 1.40 -1.24 -1.63
C ASP A 152 2.39 -0.34 -2.38
N ASP A 153 3.07 0.54 -1.66
CA ASP A 153 4.10 1.43 -2.24
C ASP A 153 5.52 0.88 -2.00
N GLU A 154 5.64 -0.11 -1.12
CA GLU A 154 6.86 -0.77 -0.67
C GLU A 154 7.42 -1.75 -1.70
N ASP A 155 6.56 -2.41 -2.47
CA ASP A 155 6.96 -3.37 -3.48
C ASP A 155 7.20 -2.74 -4.86
N VAL A 156 7.12 -1.41 -4.97
CA VAL A 156 7.51 -0.69 -6.18
C VAL A 156 8.92 -1.12 -6.60
N SER A 157 9.02 -1.75 -7.79
CA SER A 157 10.28 -2.16 -8.39
C SER A 157 11.18 -0.95 -8.64
N HIS A 158 12.35 -0.91 -8.00
CA HIS A 158 13.30 0.18 -8.17
C HIS A 158 14.74 -0.31 -8.32
N VAL A 159 15.52 0.43 -9.12
CA VAL A 159 16.93 0.15 -9.40
C VAL A 159 17.84 1.29 -8.97
N GLU A 160 18.98 0.95 -8.37
CA GLU A 160 20.01 1.90 -7.92
C GLU A 160 21.41 1.30 -8.04
N PHE A 161 22.45 2.14 -8.01
CA PHE A 161 23.81 1.67 -7.81
C PHE A 161 23.99 1.15 -6.38
N ASP A 162 24.75 0.07 -6.22
CA ASP A 162 25.10 -0.49 -4.90
C ASP A 162 25.93 0.49 -4.05
N VAL A 163 26.75 1.31 -4.72
CA VAL A 163 27.62 2.31 -4.12
C VAL A 163 27.61 3.62 -4.92
N GLY A 164 27.76 4.75 -4.23
CA GLY A 164 27.86 6.07 -4.88
C GLY A 164 29.27 6.46 -5.35
N LYS A 165 30.29 5.65 -5.03
CA LYS A 165 31.68 5.86 -5.46
C LYS A 165 32.34 4.53 -5.79
N SER A 166 33.19 4.52 -6.81
CA SER A 166 34.01 3.38 -7.20
C SER A 166 35.41 3.84 -7.54
N HIS A 167 36.40 2.98 -7.33
CA HIS A 167 37.78 3.18 -7.75
C HIS A 167 38.16 2.08 -8.73
N VAL A 168 39.00 2.40 -9.70
CA VAL A 168 39.52 1.46 -10.69
C VAL A 168 40.95 1.86 -11.06
N GLU A 169 41.82 0.87 -11.26
CA GLU A 169 43.18 1.09 -11.80
C GLU A 169 43.09 1.34 -13.31
N GLU A 170 44.02 2.11 -13.87
CA GLU A 170 44.05 2.41 -15.31
C GLU A 170 44.19 1.12 -16.16
N ASP A 171 45.01 0.17 -15.69
CA ASP A 171 45.28 -1.12 -16.34
C ASP A 171 44.16 -2.18 -16.18
N ALA A 172 43.08 -1.86 -15.47
CA ALA A 172 42.00 -2.81 -15.18
C ALA A 172 41.18 -3.22 -16.42
N GLY A 173 41.17 -2.37 -17.45
CA GLY A 173 40.44 -2.55 -18.71
C GLY A 173 38.93 -2.36 -18.62
N GLU A 174 38.28 -2.73 -17.51
CA GLU A 174 36.86 -2.47 -17.27
C GLU A 174 36.57 -2.17 -15.79
N VAL A 175 35.66 -1.22 -15.54
CA VAL A 175 35.01 -1.04 -14.24
C VAL A 175 33.61 -1.65 -14.27
N GLU A 176 33.31 -2.50 -13.29
CA GLU A 176 32.00 -3.16 -13.13
C GLU A 176 31.17 -2.46 -12.06
N LEU A 177 30.20 -1.66 -12.48
CA LEU A 177 29.31 -0.93 -11.57
C LEU A 177 28.07 -1.76 -11.29
N ARG A 178 27.98 -2.33 -10.08
CA ARG A 178 26.84 -3.16 -9.65
C ARG A 178 25.58 -2.34 -9.47
N LEU A 179 24.51 -2.80 -10.11
CA LEU A 179 23.15 -2.30 -9.97
C LEU A 179 22.35 -3.29 -9.12
N VAL A 180 21.57 -2.77 -8.19
CA VAL A 180 20.70 -3.56 -7.31
C VAL A 180 19.25 -3.18 -7.60
N ARG A 181 18.41 -4.19 -7.78
CA ARG A 181 16.95 -4.06 -7.92
C ARG A 181 16.25 -4.55 -6.66
N ARG A 182 15.34 -3.73 -6.13
CA ARG A 182 14.52 -3.97 -4.94
C ARG A 182 13.02 -3.82 -5.27
N GLY A 183 12.16 -4.21 -4.33
CA GLY A 183 10.73 -4.38 -4.55
C GLY A 183 10.43 -5.59 -5.43
N ASP A 184 9.35 -5.49 -6.19
CA ASP A 184 8.82 -6.50 -7.08
C ASP A 184 9.80 -6.82 -8.23
N ALA A 185 10.19 -8.10 -8.30
CA ALA A 185 11.08 -8.63 -9.31
C ALA A 185 10.36 -9.51 -10.35
N SER A 186 9.02 -9.59 -10.32
CA SER A 186 8.20 -10.50 -11.13
C SER A 186 8.30 -10.26 -12.64
N HIS A 187 8.56 -9.01 -13.04
CA HIS A 187 8.61 -8.59 -14.44
C HIS A 187 9.96 -7.96 -14.81
N GLU A 188 10.26 -7.89 -16.10
CA GLU A 188 11.44 -7.22 -16.63
C GLU A 188 11.54 -5.74 -16.21
N LEU A 189 12.75 -5.29 -15.89
CA LEU A 189 13.09 -3.88 -15.72
C LEU A 189 14.29 -3.51 -16.60
N VAL A 190 14.22 -2.37 -17.27
CA VAL A 190 15.34 -1.85 -18.09
C VAL A 190 15.68 -0.43 -17.66
N VAL A 191 16.96 -0.11 -17.58
CA VAL A 191 17.46 1.22 -17.23
C VAL A 191 18.62 1.61 -18.14
N ALA A 192 18.74 2.88 -18.51
CA ALA A 192 19.90 3.38 -19.24
C ALA A 192 21.02 3.69 -18.24
N CYS A 193 22.23 3.20 -18.53
CA CYS A 193 23.45 3.49 -17.79
C CYS A 193 24.41 4.29 -18.68
N THR A 194 24.57 5.58 -18.39
CA THR A 194 25.27 6.52 -19.27
C THR A 194 26.42 7.22 -18.56
N THR A 195 27.51 7.47 -19.28
CA THR A 195 28.68 8.15 -18.74
C THR A 195 28.61 9.64 -19.04
N HIS A 196 28.93 10.48 -18.07
CA HIS A 196 29.04 11.93 -18.21
C HIS A 196 30.39 12.39 -17.68
N THR A 197 31.05 13.26 -18.44
CA THR A 197 32.27 13.94 -17.98
C THR A 197 31.88 14.99 -16.92
N THR A 198 32.66 15.07 -15.85
CA THR A 198 32.45 16.05 -14.77
C THR A 198 33.33 17.27 -15.03
N PRO A 199 32.80 18.44 -15.39
CA PRO A 199 33.63 19.58 -15.81
C PRO A 199 34.37 20.24 -14.63
N HIS A 200 35.46 19.62 -14.17
CA HIS A 200 36.37 20.06 -13.11
C HIS A 200 37.83 19.67 -13.44
N HIS A 201 38.80 20.23 -12.70
CA HIS A 201 40.20 19.79 -12.78
C HIS A 201 40.31 18.36 -12.24
N GLY A 202 41.00 17.46 -12.96
CA GLY A 202 41.03 16.01 -12.67
C GLY A 202 39.80 15.26 -13.20
N SER A 203 39.24 15.71 -14.33
CA SER A 203 38.15 15.00 -15.01
C SER A 203 38.72 14.09 -16.06
N ALA A 204 38.34 12.83 -15.99
CA ALA A 204 38.55 11.90 -17.08
C ALA A 204 37.74 12.34 -18.31
N THR A 205 38.34 12.18 -19.48
CA THR A 205 37.84 12.46 -20.82
C THR A 205 37.38 11.17 -21.50
N GLY A 206 36.08 11.09 -21.75
CA GLY A 206 35.50 9.97 -22.47
C GLY A 206 35.61 10.10 -24.00
N THR A 207 35.72 8.96 -24.68
CA THR A 207 35.65 8.87 -26.15
C THR A 207 34.50 7.98 -26.62
N VAL A 208 33.99 8.18 -27.84
CA VAL A 208 32.92 7.33 -28.38
C VAL A 208 33.49 6.02 -28.93
N PRO A 209 32.75 4.89 -28.83
CA PRO A 209 33.25 3.58 -29.26
C PRO A 209 33.78 3.52 -30.71
N THR A 210 33.26 4.39 -31.59
CA THR A 210 33.60 4.39 -33.02
C THR A 210 34.85 5.16 -33.40
N THR A 211 35.31 6.09 -32.55
CA THR A 211 36.43 6.98 -32.85
C THR A 211 37.23 7.17 -31.57
N VAL A 212 37.94 6.12 -31.14
CA VAL A 212 38.84 6.19 -29.97
C VAL A 212 39.86 7.30 -30.22
N LEU A 213 39.75 8.37 -29.43
CA LEU A 213 40.65 9.52 -29.50
C LEU A 213 41.90 9.24 -28.66
N SER A 214 43.02 9.87 -29.01
CA SER A 214 44.19 9.90 -28.13
C SER A 214 43.88 10.74 -26.88
N TYR A 215 44.45 10.37 -25.73
CA TYR A 215 44.23 11.04 -24.43
C TYR A 215 42.77 10.92 -23.96
N SER A 216 42.24 9.70 -23.98
CA SER A 216 40.88 9.43 -23.51
C SER A 216 40.95 8.22 -22.61
N ASP A 217 40.33 8.33 -21.44
CA ASP A 217 40.61 7.44 -20.31
C ASP A 217 39.51 6.38 -20.18
N TYR A 218 38.39 6.58 -20.89
CA TYR A 218 37.31 5.60 -20.95
C TYR A 218 36.49 5.67 -22.25
N ILE A 219 35.85 4.54 -22.60
CA ILE A 219 34.85 4.50 -23.66
C ILE A 219 33.50 4.93 -23.11
N SER A 220 33.01 6.08 -23.59
CA SER A 220 31.73 6.64 -23.20
C SER A 220 30.56 5.75 -23.58
N ARG A 221 29.58 5.68 -22.67
CA ARG A 221 28.26 5.09 -22.87
C ARG A 221 27.24 6.21 -23.13
N PRO A 222 27.00 6.62 -24.39
CA PRO A 222 26.04 7.67 -24.72
C PRO A 222 24.60 7.16 -24.55
N ASP A 223 23.62 8.06 -24.55
CA ASP A 223 22.21 7.66 -24.62
C ASP A 223 21.94 6.80 -25.87
N GLY A 224 21.46 5.58 -25.65
CA GLY A 224 21.12 4.67 -26.75
C GLY A 224 21.02 3.20 -26.32
N PRO A 225 20.67 2.30 -27.25
CA PRO A 225 20.41 0.88 -26.95
C PRO A 225 21.61 0.15 -26.33
N ALA A 226 22.85 0.55 -26.68
CA ALA A 226 24.07 -0.04 -26.13
C ALA A 226 24.30 0.31 -24.64
N SER A 227 23.62 1.33 -24.13
CA SER A 227 23.71 1.78 -22.74
C SER A 227 22.61 1.21 -21.86
N MET A 228 21.69 0.42 -22.43
CA MET A 228 20.60 -0.20 -21.68
C MET A 228 21.12 -1.39 -20.88
N VAL A 229 20.78 -1.44 -19.60
CA VAL A 229 20.97 -2.57 -18.70
C VAL A 229 19.60 -3.18 -18.40
N ARG A 230 19.49 -4.49 -18.59
CA ARG A 230 18.25 -5.26 -18.45
C ARG A 230 18.34 -6.15 -17.22
N PHE A 231 17.26 -6.16 -16.44
CA PHE A 231 16.95 -7.16 -15.42
C PHE A 231 15.83 -8.04 -15.97
N GLY A 232 16.11 -9.32 -16.15
CA GLY A 232 15.09 -10.33 -16.45
C GLY A 232 14.16 -10.60 -15.26
N ASP A 233 13.19 -11.47 -15.49
CA ASP A 233 12.24 -11.89 -14.45
C ASP A 233 13.00 -12.55 -13.28
N GLY A 234 12.79 -12.04 -12.06
CA GLY A 234 13.44 -12.49 -10.83
C GLY A 234 14.88 -12.00 -10.63
N GLU A 235 15.48 -11.31 -11.61
CA GLU A 235 16.85 -10.81 -11.49
C GLU A 235 16.92 -9.59 -10.56
N ARG A 236 17.73 -9.67 -9.51
CA ARG A 236 17.91 -8.61 -8.51
C ARG A 236 19.21 -7.82 -8.68
N GLU A 237 20.10 -8.28 -9.55
CA GLU A 237 21.43 -7.70 -9.74
C GLU A 237 21.79 -7.67 -11.22
N ALA A 238 22.40 -6.58 -11.65
CA ALA A 238 22.97 -6.43 -12.98
C ALA A 238 24.25 -5.60 -12.90
N VAL A 239 25.03 -5.57 -13.97
CA VAL A 239 26.30 -4.83 -14.01
C VAL A 239 26.29 -3.85 -15.17
N CYS A 240 26.61 -2.59 -14.87
CA CYS A 240 26.98 -1.61 -15.87
C CYS A 240 28.50 -1.57 -16.03
N LYS A 241 29.00 -2.13 -17.14
CA LYS A 241 30.43 -2.15 -17.49
C LYS A 241 30.83 -0.86 -18.21
N VAL A 242 31.92 -0.22 -17.79
CA VAL A 242 32.56 0.86 -18.56
C VAL A 242 33.99 0.43 -18.86
N VAL A 243 34.40 0.53 -20.12
CA VAL A 243 35.76 0.18 -20.54
C VAL A 243 36.69 1.33 -20.17
N ILE A 244 37.76 1.00 -19.44
CA ILE A 244 38.84 1.91 -19.08
C ILE A 244 39.95 1.75 -20.12
N ILE A 245 40.56 2.86 -20.51
CA ILE A 245 41.64 2.91 -21.49
C ILE A 245 42.92 3.14 -20.72
N ASP A 246 43.82 2.16 -20.79
CA ASP A 246 45.23 2.27 -20.39
C ASP A 246 45.97 2.95 -21.54
N ASP A 247 46.44 4.19 -21.30
CA ASP A 247 47.17 4.94 -22.31
C ASP A 247 48.69 4.88 -22.14
N SER A 248 49.45 5.95 -22.28
CA SER A 248 50.90 5.94 -21.98
C SER A 248 51.35 7.24 -21.33
N LEU A 249 50.40 8.12 -21.03
CA LEU A 249 50.60 9.35 -20.33
C LEU A 249 50.48 9.06 -18.84
N HIS A 250 51.45 9.54 -18.06
CA HIS A 250 51.29 9.48 -16.61
C HIS A 250 50.39 10.63 -16.19
N GLU A 251 49.26 10.29 -15.59
CA GLU A 251 48.22 11.22 -15.16
C GLU A 251 48.03 11.17 -13.64
N ASP A 252 47.56 12.29 -13.08
CA ASP A 252 47.12 12.33 -11.68
C ASP A 252 45.77 11.60 -11.55
N GLU A 253 45.24 11.48 -10.33
CA GLU A 253 43.90 10.89 -10.12
C GLU A 253 42.82 11.64 -10.91
N GLU A 254 42.04 10.89 -11.69
CA GLU A 254 40.97 11.44 -12.53
C GLU A 254 39.61 10.83 -12.20
N SER A 255 38.53 11.54 -12.55
CA SER A 255 37.18 11.04 -12.28
C SER A 255 36.16 11.36 -13.36
N PHE A 256 35.17 10.48 -13.49
CA PHE A 256 33.96 10.67 -14.29
C PHE A 256 32.74 10.17 -13.52
N SER A 257 31.54 10.47 -14.02
CA SER A 257 30.30 10.01 -13.40
C SER A 257 29.49 9.13 -14.33
N VAL A 258 28.82 8.14 -13.75
CA VAL A 258 27.88 7.27 -14.46
C VAL A 258 26.50 7.45 -13.85
N PHE A 259 25.49 7.63 -14.69
CA PHE A 259 24.12 7.95 -14.32
C PHE A 259 23.16 6.86 -14.78
N LEU A 260 22.16 6.60 -13.94
CA LEU A 260 20.97 5.84 -14.31
C LEU A 260 19.89 6.80 -14.81
N SER A 261 19.25 6.45 -15.92
CA SER A 261 18.14 7.22 -16.47
C SER A 261 17.12 6.32 -17.17
N SER A 262 15.97 6.92 -17.51
CA SER A 262 14.95 6.28 -18.35
C SER A 262 14.54 4.85 -17.91
N PRO A 263 14.18 4.63 -16.62
CA PRO A 263 13.71 3.33 -16.19
C PRO A 263 12.42 2.94 -16.93
N MET A 264 12.31 1.67 -17.30
CA MET A 264 11.13 1.05 -17.88
C MET A 264 10.81 -0.21 -17.09
N GLY A 265 9.57 -0.37 -16.62
CA GLY A 265 9.19 -1.50 -15.74
C GLY A 265 9.51 -1.29 -14.26
N GLY A 266 9.78 -0.04 -13.85
CA GLY A 266 10.02 0.35 -12.46
C GLY A 266 10.46 1.81 -12.36
N VAL A 267 11.07 2.17 -11.24
CA VAL A 267 11.57 3.53 -10.95
C VAL A 267 13.06 3.53 -10.57
N LEU A 268 13.67 4.72 -10.51
CA LEU A 268 15.02 4.85 -9.97
C LEU A 268 14.96 4.92 -8.43
N GLY A 269 15.92 4.25 -7.78
CA GLY A 269 16.10 4.27 -6.33
C GLY A 269 16.85 5.52 -5.85
N ALA A 270 17.49 5.40 -4.68
CA ALA A 270 18.13 6.56 -4.03
C ALA A 270 19.47 6.92 -4.68
N THR A 271 20.26 5.91 -5.05
CA THR A 271 21.59 6.12 -5.64
C THR A 271 21.52 6.01 -7.16
N THR A 272 21.31 7.13 -7.84
CA THR A 272 21.13 7.19 -9.31
C THR A 272 22.40 7.56 -10.06
N ASN A 273 23.47 7.89 -9.35
CA ASN A 273 24.77 8.15 -9.93
C ASN A 273 25.90 7.55 -9.09
N VAL A 274 27.00 7.22 -9.77
CA VAL A 274 28.24 6.77 -9.16
C VAL A 274 29.39 7.58 -9.74
N THR A 275 30.26 8.09 -8.87
CA THR A 275 31.53 8.69 -9.29
C THR A 275 32.57 7.60 -9.38
N VAL A 276 33.19 7.45 -10.55
CA VAL A 276 34.30 6.53 -10.78
C VAL A 276 35.59 7.34 -10.75
N THR A 277 36.52 6.91 -9.92
CA THR A 277 37.87 7.47 -9.82
C THR A 277 38.85 6.50 -10.44
N ILE A 278 39.59 6.96 -11.45
CA ILE A 278 40.70 6.23 -12.07
C ILE A 278 41.95 6.57 -11.25
N LEU A 279 42.60 5.54 -10.73
CA LEU A 279 43.80 5.69 -9.89
C LEU A 279 45.04 5.93 -10.78
N PRO A 280 46.04 6.67 -10.29
CA PRO A 280 47.27 6.93 -11.04
C PRO A 280 48.10 5.66 -11.26
N ASP A 281 48.77 5.61 -12.41
CA ASP A 281 49.83 4.66 -12.77
C ASP A 281 51.09 4.69 -11.89
#